data_AF-F4KMK5-F1
#
_entry.id   AF-F4KMK5-F1
#
_cell.length_a   1.000
_cell.length_b   1.000
_cell.length_c   1.000
_cell.angle_alpha   90.00
_cell.angle_beta   90.00
_cell.angle_gamma   90.00
#
_symmetry.space_group_name_H-M   'P 1'
#
loop_
_entity.id
_entity.type
_entity.pdbx_description
1 polymer ?
#
loop_
_entity_poly.entity_id
_entity_poly.type
_entity_poly.pdbx_seq_one_letter_code
_entity_poly.pdbx_strand_id
1 'polypeptide(L)'
;MTAQPSYEPSSREESPKVASHAIATPSSEPQSETGVPSATDESEEERHPEGAIRLLDGTILTCYPKPEEEQPQEVVADELQLDRTGEYFGIGRRRVTRKPVAKEEQEELRQLFKNNAFYLLAHRERILQDSRMFLTPIVAHNGLAYTGTSGFHRPTIGIYLEWWSHCLGTMVISDSGRMSLVYQLAGSPLSGSNSCGQLYESGESAPIRLSGFSKYWQSLMKINTRYDEAKQIYQAYTLQELLDILHVEDGGEKDFTSNVRERFLQHRIVQLAEQVEHRDKEARRWRYKYEHAVLRLHDDEVRQIYADYKDLEQRVKAQIEELKRQKQSLKRQLRSEQLTPRSYQFALKPLNKQIDQLKCQLSGFEYNVKERFRDGGIDLYDIRTYVQNNGQAKSVDREEYVRVDL
;
A
#
# COMPACT_ATOMS: atom_id res chain seq x y z
N MET A 1 -5.49 -56.96 29.33
CA MET A 1 -4.54 -57.88 28.67
C MET A 1 -4.90 -57.93 27.19
N THR A 2 -4.20 -57.16 26.36
CA THR A 2 -4.09 -57.34 24.91
C THR A 2 -2.98 -56.42 24.41
N ALA A 3 -2.13 -56.98 23.55
CA ALA A 3 -0.77 -56.55 23.30
C ALA A 3 -0.64 -55.41 22.29
N GLN A 4 0.40 -54.58 22.48
CA GLN A 4 0.96 -53.71 21.44
C GLN A 4 1.83 -54.52 20.47
N PRO A 5 1.86 -54.18 19.17
CA PRO A 5 2.89 -54.67 18.27
C PRO A 5 4.10 -53.71 18.24
N SER A 6 5.27 -54.34 18.38
CA SER A 6 6.62 -53.83 18.26
C SER A 6 7.00 -53.44 16.83
N TYR A 7 7.74 -52.35 16.67
CA TYR A 7 8.44 -51.99 15.43
C TYR A 7 9.93 -51.80 15.74
N GLU A 8 10.76 -52.67 15.16
CA GLU A 8 12.22 -52.54 15.09
C GLU A 8 12.62 -51.74 13.82
N PRO A 9 13.71 -50.96 13.87
CA PRO A 9 14.20 -50.19 12.73
C PRO A 9 15.18 -50.99 11.87
N SER A 10 14.97 -50.93 10.56
CA SER A 10 15.84 -51.51 9.52
C SER A 10 17.03 -50.60 9.22
N SER A 11 18.21 -51.20 9.24
CA SER A 11 19.51 -50.67 8.85
C SER A 11 19.71 -50.70 7.33
N ARG A 12 20.24 -49.61 6.75
CA ARG A 12 21.16 -49.71 5.61
C ARG A 12 22.01 -48.46 5.42
N GLU A 13 23.31 -48.70 5.39
CA GLU A 13 24.37 -47.80 4.94
C GLU A 13 24.28 -47.56 3.43
N GLU A 14 24.65 -46.36 2.98
CA GLU A 14 25.60 -46.17 1.86
C GLU A 14 26.01 -44.69 1.74
N SER A 15 27.31 -44.44 1.87
CA SER A 15 27.97 -43.22 1.37
C SER A 15 28.34 -43.41 -0.10
N PRO A 16 28.64 -42.33 -0.85
CA PRO A 16 30.06 -42.16 -1.18
C PRO A 16 30.57 -40.71 -1.30
N LYS A 17 31.81 -40.57 -0.83
CA LYS A 17 33.01 -39.95 -1.42
C LYS A 17 33.03 -38.47 -1.87
N VAL A 18 33.93 -37.78 -1.17
CA VAL A 18 34.65 -36.54 -1.46
C VAL A 18 35.44 -36.61 -2.77
N ALA A 19 35.47 -35.51 -3.53
CA ALA A 19 36.61 -35.14 -4.38
C ALA A 19 36.86 -33.62 -4.27
N SER A 20 38.03 -33.30 -3.75
CA SER A 20 38.66 -31.99 -3.66
C SER A 20 39.33 -31.62 -4.98
N HIS A 21 39.21 -30.38 -5.46
CA HIS A 21 40.26 -29.78 -6.29
C HIS A 21 40.38 -28.28 -6.05
N ALA A 22 41.63 -27.85 -6.07
CA ALA A 22 42.13 -26.56 -5.66
C ALA A 22 42.02 -25.49 -6.75
N ILE A 23 41.99 -24.27 -6.21
CA ILE A 23 42.28 -22.95 -6.74
C ILE A 23 43.26 -22.92 -7.93
N ALA A 24 42.83 -22.31 -9.03
CA ALA A 24 43.68 -21.58 -9.98
C ALA A 24 42.91 -20.33 -10.45
N THR A 25 43.50 -19.15 -10.27
CA THR A 25 43.05 -17.87 -10.84
C THR A 25 43.28 -17.84 -12.34
N PRO A 26 42.45 -17.07 -13.07
CA PRO A 26 43.04 -16.02 -13.88
C PRO A 26 42.33 -14.67 -13.75
N SER A 27 43.19 -13.65 -13.72
CA SER A 27 42.92 -12.23 -13.92
C SER A 27 42.29 -11.97 -15.29
N SER A 28 41.29 -11.10 -15.35
CA SER A 28 41.06 -10.07 -16.40
C SER A 28 39.88 -9.17 -16.01
N GLU A 29 40.01 -7.90 -16.41
CA GLU A 29 39.30 -6.67 -16.01
C GLU A 29 37.78 -6.61 -16.26
N PRO A 30 37.08 -5.62 -15.66
CA PRO A 30 35.62 -5.60 -15.56
C PRO A 30 34.97 -4.95 -16.78
N GLN A 31 33.95 -5.60 -17.34
CA GLN A 31 33.02 -4.96 -18.27
C GLN A 31 31.71 -4.63 -17.54
N SER A 32 31.45 -3.32 -17.47
CA SER A 32 30.14 -2.65 -17.55
C SER A 32 29.02 -3.11 -16.61
N GLU A 33 28.92 -2.38 -15.50
CA GLU A 33 27.70 -1.75 -14.98
C GLU A 33 26.36 -2.26 -15.54
N THR A 34 25.78 -3.28 -14.89
CA THR A 34 24.32 -3.36 -14.76
C THR A 34 23.93 -2.56 -13.52
N GLY A 35 23.70 -1.28 -13.75
CA GLY A 35 23.06 -0.39 -12.78
C GLY A 35 21.65 -0.86 -12.50
N VAL A 36 21.41 -1.20 -11.24
CA VAL A 36 20.09 -1.20 -10.60
C VAL A 36 19.45 0.17 -10.89
N PRO A 37 18.16 0.27 -11.30
CA PRO A 37 17.53 1.57 -11.41
C PRO A 37 17.37 2.13 -9.99
N SER A 38 18.27 3.06 -9.67
CA SER A 38 18.19 3.91 -8.49
C SER A 38 16.94 4.76 -8.62
N ALA A 39 16.13 4.74 -7.57
CA ALA A 39 14.99 5.63 -7.39
C ALA A 39 15.47 7.08 -7.37
N THR A 40 15.48 7.75 -8.51
CA THR A 40 15.65 9.20 -8.65
C THR A 40 15.37 9.61 -10.10
N ASP A 41 14.12 9.44 -10.56
CA ASP A 41 13.65 10.12 -11.78
C ASP A 41 12.11 10.18 -11.83
N GLU A 42 11.48 10.85 -10.87
CA GLU A 42 10.03 11.12 -10.89
C GLU A 42 9.68 12.47 -11.56
N SER A 43 10.64 13.15 -12.20
CA SER A 43 10.44 14.53 -12.67
C SER A 43 10.36 14.73 -14.19
N GLU A 44 10.52 13.72 -15.03
CA GLU A 44 10.51 13.89 -16.50
C GLU A 44 9.22 13.43 -17.22
N GLU A 45 8.24 12.81 -16.55
CA GLU A 45 7.17 12.05 -17.23
C GLU A 45 5.73 12.58 -17.10
N GLU A 46 5.51 13.86 -16.81
CA GLU A 46 4.15 14.43 -16.72
C GLU A 46 3.58 15.01 -18.03
N ARG A 47 4.39 15.20 -19.08
CA ARG A 47 3.90 15.80 -20.33
C ARG A 47 3.23 14.77 -21.24
N HIS A 48 2.08 15.14 -21.78
CA HIS A 48 1.42 14.36 -22.81
C HIS A 48 2.24 14.36 -24.10
N PRO A 49 2.37 13.21 -24.78
CA PRO A 49 3.03 13.15 -26.10
C PRO A 49 2.25 13.98 -27.14
N GLU A 50 2.96 14.55 -28.12
CA GLU A 50 2.31 15.35 -29.17
C GLU A 50 1.24 14.54 -29.91
N GLY A 51 0.02 15.06 -30.00
CA GLY A 51 -1.10 14.39 -30.66
C GLY A 51 -1.70 13.22 -29.89
N ALA A 52 -1.32 13.00 -28.63
CA ALA A 52 -1.82 11.90 -27.81
C ALA A 52 -1.95 12.28 -26.32
N ILE A 53 -2.70 11.49 -25.55
CA ILE A 53 -2.83 11.64 -24.09
C ILE A 53 -2.30 10.39 -23.40
N ARG A 54 -1.67 10.59 -22.23
CA ARG A 54 -1.17 9.51 -21.38
C ARG A 54 -2.03 9.39 -20.13
N LEU A 55 -2.73 8.26 -20.02
CA LEU A 55 -3.57 7.88 -18.89
C LEU A 55 -2.74 7.58 -17.63
N LEU A 56 -3.40 7.49 -16.47
CA LEU A 56 -2.76 7.18 -15.19
C LEU A 56 -2.17 5.76 -15.12
N ASP A 57 -2.74 4.82 -15.86
CA ASP A 57 -2.23 3.46 -15.99
C ASP A 57 -1.02 3.35 -16.94
N GLY A 58 -0.65 4.47 -17.57
CA GLY A 58 0.44 4.56 -18.54
C GLY A 58 0.02 4.34 -20.00
N THR A 59 -1.25 4.03 -20.27
CA THR A 59 -1.76 3.83 -21.63
C THR A 59 -1.73 5.14 -22.42
N ILE A 60 -1.31 5.07 -23.69
CA ILE A 60 -1.25 6.22 -24.60
C ILE A 60 -2.41 6.15 -25.59
N LEU A 61 -3.22 7.21 -25.67
CA LEU A 61 -4.34 7.33 -26.59
C LEU A 61 -4.02 8.35 -27.68
N THR A 62 -4.15 7.93 -28.94
CA THR A 62 -4.05 8.83 -30.09
C THR A 62 -5.25 9.77 -30.13
N CYS A 63 -5.01 11.07 -30.22
CA CYS A 63 -6.05 12.09 -30.21
C CYS A 63 -6.31 12.70 -31.58
N TYR A 64 -7.50 13.28 -31.74
CA TYR A 64 -7.94 13.92 -32.97
C TYR A 64 -8.15 15.40 -32.72
N PRO A 65 -7.41 16.31 -33.37
CA PRO A 65 -7.52 17.75 -33.12
C PRO A 65 -8.88 18.29 -33.57
N LYS A 66 -9.42 19.28 -32.85
CA LYS A 66 -10.62 20.00 -33.28
C LYS A 66 -10.35 20.78 -34.58
N PRO A 67 -11.38 21.03 -35.40
CA PRO A 67 -11.24 21.94 -36.55
C PRO A 67 -10.69 23.29 -36.11
N GLU A 68 -9.84 23.93 -36.92
CA GLU A 68 -9.17 25.20 -36.58
C GLU A 68 -10.15 26.33 -36.18
N GLU A 69 -11.41 26.26 -36.62
CA GLU A 69 -12.48 27.21 -36.30
C GLU A 69 -12.97 27.13 -34.83
N GLU A 70 -12.74 26.01 -34.14
CA GLU A 70 -13.17 25.75 -32.75
C GLU A 70 -11.99 25.69 -31.76
N GLN A 71 -10.76 25.88 -32.25
CA GLN A 71 -9.58 25.88 -31.38
C GLN A 71 -9.48 27.22 -30.63
N PRO A 72 -9.38 27.20 -29.29
CA PRO A 72 -9.14 28.43 -28.55
C PRO A 72 -7.76 29.01 -28.89
N GLN A 73 -7.68 30.33 -29.03
CA GLN A 73 -6.42 31.03 -29.33
C GLN A 73 -5.38 30.92 -28.19
N GLU A 74 -5.82 30.58 -26.97
CA GLU A 74 -4.98 30.38 -25.80
C GLU A 74 -5.56 29.25 -24.94
N VAL A 75 -4.71 28.31 -24.53
CA VAL A 75 -5.11 27.22 -23.62
C VAL A 75 -5.16 27.79 -22.21
N VAL A 76 -6.36 27.91 -21.66
CA VAL A 76 -6.54 28.44 -20.29
C VAL A 76 -6.49 27.29 -19.31
N ALA A 77 -5.46 27.25 -18.46
CA ALA A 77 -5.39 26.29 -17.35
C ALA A 77 -6.55 26.53 -16.35
N ASP A 78 -7.13 25.46 -15.82
CA ASP A 78 -8.23 25.54 -14.86
C ASP A 78 -7.70 25.87 -13.45
N GLU A 79 -7.29 27.11 -13.25
CA GLU A 79 -6.75 27.57 -11.98
C GLU A 79 -7.85 27.82 -10.94
N LEU A 80 -7.58 27.45 -9.69
CA LEU A 80 -8.46 27.74 -8.55
C LEU A 80 -8.48 29.24 -8.28
N GLN A 81 -9.59 29.89 -8.61
CA GLN A 81 -9.77 31.31 -8.34
C GLN A 81 -10.61 31.50 -7.08
N LEU A 82 -10.03 32.18 -6.08
CA LEU A 82 -10.79 32.62 -4.92
C LEU A 82 -11.90 33.57 -5.37
N ASP A 83 -13.09 33.36 -4.83
CA ASP A 83 -14.24 34.17 -5.15
C ASP A 83 -14.05 35.62 -4.66
N ARG A 84 -13.75 36.52 -5.60
CA ARG A 84 -13.64 37.95 -5.36
C ARG A 84 -14.99 38.67 -5.39
N THR A 85 -16.07 37.99 -5.81
CA THR A 85 -17.41 38.58 -5.94
C THR A 85 -18.21 38.56 -4.64
N GLY A 86 -17.76 37.79 -3.65
CA GLY A 86 -18.42 37.66 -2.35
C GLY A 86 -19.68 36.78 -2.36
N GLU A 87 -19.96 36.09 -3.49
CA GLU A 87 -21.09 35.15 -3.65
C GLU A 87 -20.99 33.98 -2.66
N TYR A 88 -19.76 33.54 -2.35
CA TYR A 88 -19.47 32.45 -1.43
C TYR A 88 -18.89 32.93 -0.07
N PHE A 89 -18.62 34.23 0.11
CA PHE A 89 -18.14 34.85 1.36
C PHE A 89 -19.25 35.42 2.26
N GLY A 90 -20.52 35.14 1.97
CA GLY A 90 -21.65 35.66 2.76
C GLY A 90 -21.86 34.95 4.10
N ILE A 91 -21.34 35.52 5.20
CA ILE A 91 -21.84 35.19 6.55
C ILE A 91 -23.25 35.80 6.67
N GLY A 92 -24.29 34.97 6.46
CA GLY A 92 -25.64 35.26 6.92
C GLY A 92 -26.62 35.97 5.97
N ARG A 93 -26.46 35.96 4.63
CA ARG A 93 -27.52 36.47 3.71
C ARG A 93 -27.87 35.54 2.54
N ARG A 94 -29.15 35.57 2.16
CA ARG A 94 -29.85 34.71 1.17
C ARG A 94 -29.09 34.60 -0.16
N ARG A 95 -29.01 33.36 -0.68
CA ARG A 95 -28.47 33.03 -2.00
C ARG A 95 -29.24 33.80 -3.10
N VAL A 96 -28.52 34.52 -3.94
CA VAL A 96 -29.07 35.13 -5.16
C VAL A 96 -29.31 34.00 -6.17
N THR A 97 -30.56 33.74 -6.52
CA THR A 97 -30.93 32.75 -7.53
C THR A 97 -30.57 33.26 -8.93
N ARG A 98 -29.55 32.66 -9.56
CA ARG A 98 -29.23 32.89 -10.99
C ARG A 98 -30.36 32.41 -11.92
N LYS A 99 -30.58 33.12 -13.04
CA LYS A 99 -31.66 32.96 -14.04
C LYS A 99 -31.80 31.53 -14.62
N PRO A 100 -32.98 31.12 -15.15
CA PRO A 100 -33.36 29.70 -15.31
C PRO A 100 -33.06 29.04 -16.67
N VAL A 101 -32.84 29.79 -17.76
CA VAL A 101 -33.09 29.27 -19.12
C VAL A 101 -32.05 28.26 -19.63
N ALA A 102 -30.78 28.34 -19.23
CA ALA A 102 -29.74 27.37 -19.61
C ALA A 102 -29.65 26.15 -18.67
N LYS A 103 -30.53 26.06 -17.66
CA LYS A 103 -30.47 24.99 -16.63
C LYS A 103 -31.19 23.72 -17.04
N GLU A 104 -32.18 23.80 -17.93
CA GLU A 104 -33.03 22.66 -18.28
C GLU A 104 -32.23 21.62 -19.09
N GLU A 105 -31.58 22.03 -20.18
CA GLU A 105 -30.69 21.16 -20.98
C GLU A 105 -29.52 20.60 -20.15
N GLN A 106 -28.95 21.42 -19.26
CA GLN A 106 -27.86 20.98 -18.37
C GLN A 106 -28.33 19.97 -17.32
N GLU A 107 -29.56 20.11 -16.81
CA GLU A 107 -30.14 19.16 -15.87
C GLU A 107 -30.54 17.87 -16.58
N GLU A 108 -31.04 17.93 -17.82
CA GLU A 108 -31.30 16.74 -18.65
C GLU A 108 -30.03 15.94 -18.90
N LEU A 109 -28.95 16.58 -19.37
CA LEU A 109 -27.64 15.94 -19.53
C LEU A 109 -27.09 15.37 -18.21
N ARG A 110 -27.35 16.06 -17.10
CA ARG A 110 -26.97 15.59 -15.77
C ARG A 110 -27.76 14.34 -15.36
N GLN A 111 -29.06 14.31 -15.59
CA GLN A 111 -29.89 13.14 -15.32
C GLN A 111 -29.49 11.97 -16.21
N LEU A 112 -29.17 12.24 -17.48
CA LEU A 112 -28.65 11.25 -18.41
C LEU A 112 -27.34 10.64 -17.91
N PHE A 113 -26.41 11.47 -17.42
CA PHE A 113 -25.20 10.97 -16.76
C PHE A 113 -25.51 10.13 -15.52
N LYS A 114 -26.38 10.62 -14.61
CA LYS A 114 -26.75 9.89 -13.39
C LYS A 114 -27.35 8.52 -13.68
N ASN A 115 -28.25 8.44 -14.66
CA ASN A 115 -28.92 7.19 -15.01
C ASN A 115 -27.98 6.17 -15.66
N ASN A 116 -26.90 6.63 -16.31
CA ASN A 116 -25.98 5.78 -17.05
C ASN A 116 -24.60 5.62 -16.40
N ALA A 117 -24.35 6.19 -15.21
CA ALA A 117 -23.02 6.16 -14.60
C ALA A 117 -22.48 4.74 -14.36
N PHE A 118 -23.34 3.81 -13.93
CA PHE A 118 -22.96 2.41 -13.72
C PHE A 118 -22.76 1.66 -15.05
N TYR A 119 -23.48 2.05 -16.09
CA TYR A 119 -23.28 1.52 -17.45
C TYR A 119 -21.93 2.00 -18.01
N LEU A 120 -21.62 3.29 -17.92
CA LEU A 120 -20.29 3.83 -18.27
C LEU A 120 -19.18 3.19 -17.42
N LEU A 121 -19.48 2.93 -16.14
CA LEU A 121 -18.86 1.96 -15.23
C LEU A 121 -18.33 0.70 -15.93
N ALA A 122 -19.28 -0.06 -16.44
CA ALA A 122 -19.05 -1.37 -17.05
C ALA A 122 -18.18 -1.28 -18.30
N HIS A 123 -18.41 -0.28 -19.15
CA HIS A 123 -17.72 -0.10 -20.42
C HIS A 123 -16.43 0.71 -20.31
N ARG A 124 -15.88 0.90 -19.10
CA ARG A 124 -14.68 1.72 -18.89
C ARG A 124 -13.53 1.30 -19.81
N GLU A 125 -13.32 0.00 -20.02
CA GLU A 125 -12.17 -0.50 -20.78
C GLU A 125 -12.25 -0.05 -22.23
N ARG A 126 -13.48 -0.03 -22.77
CA ARG A 126 -13.75 0.49 -24.10
C ARG A 126 -13.59 2.01 -24.16
N ILE A 127 -14.13 2.73 -23.17
CA ILE A 127 -14.05 4.20 -23.10
C ILE A 127 -12.61 4.69 -22.97
N LEU A 128 -11.79 4.00 -22.16
CA LEU A 128 -10.38 4.32 -21.95
C LEU A 128 -9.49 3.95 -23.14
N GLN A 129 -10.02 3.32 -24.21
CA GLN A 129 -9.28 3.01 -25.43
C GLN A 129 -9.47 4.05 -26.56
N ASP A 130 -10.53 4.85 -26.54
CA ASP A 130 -10.80 5.90 -27.54
C ASP A 130 -10.73 7.28 -26.88
N SER A 131 -9.82 8.15 -27.34
CA SER A 131 -9.66 9.49 -26.81
C SER A 131 -10.94 10.33 -26.90
N ARG A 132 -11.76 10.12 -27.94
CA ARG A 132 -13.00 10.88 -28.15
C ARG A 132 -14.08 10.50 -27.15
N MET A 133 -14.11 9.24 -26.74
CA MET A 133 -14.97 8.75 -25.67
C MET A 133 -14.45 9.21 -24.31
N PHE A 134 -13.13 9.17 -24.10
CA PHE A 134 -12.49 9.64 -22.86
C PHE A 134 -12.78 11.12 -22.57
N LEU A 135 -12.66 11.96 -23.61
CA LEU A 135 -12.83 13.42 -23.50
C LEU A 135 -14.30 13.88 -23.52
N THR A 136 -15.27 12.96 -23.59
CA THR A 136 -16.70 13.28 -23.58
C THR A 136 -17.03 14.13 -22.34
N PRO A 137 -17.50 15.38 -22.52
CA PRO A 137 -17.80 16.27 -21.41
C PRO A 137 -19.05 15.82 -20.67
N ILE A 138 -19.00 15.90 -19.34
CA ILE A 138 -20.13 15.59 -18.47
C ILE A 138 -20.52 16.80 -17.61
N VAL A 139 -21.79 16.87 -17.23
CA VAL A 139 -22.31 17.94 -16.37
C VAL A 139 -22.35 17.45 -14.92
N ALA A 140 -21.20 17.51 -14.24
CA ALA A 140 -21.11 17.24 -12.81
C ALA A 140 -20.93 18.56 -12.03
N HIS A 141 -21.83 18.82 -11.08
CA HIS A 141 -21.78 20.03 -10.26
C HIS A 141 -20.85 19.79 -9.06
N ASN A 142 -19.56 20.01 -9.24
CA ASN A 142 -18.61 20.06 -8.14
C ASN A 142 -18.44 21.49 -7.64
N GLY A 143 -18.46 21.69 -6.33
CA GLY A 143 -18.50 23.02 -5.75
C GLY A 143 -17.80 23.12 -4.43
N LEU A 144 -16.76 23.95 -4.36
CA LEU A 144 -16.04 24.21 -3.12
C LEU A 144 -16.52 25.47 -2.42
N ALA A 145 -16.37 25.46 -1.10
CA ALA A 145 -16.38 26.71 -0.35
C ALA A 145 -15.25 27.62 -0.85
N TYR A 146 -15.55 28.92 -0.96
CA TYR A 146 -14.59 30.00 -1.32
C TYR A 146 -14.13 30.07 -2.78
N THR A 147 -14.19 28.98 -3.56
CA THR A 147 -13.81 28.97 -4.98
C THR A 147 -14.98 28.62 -5.92
N GLY A 148 -16.12 28.20 -5.37
CA GLY A 148 -17.30 27.89 -6.18
C GLY A 148 -17.03 26.71 -7.11
N THR A 149 -17.20 26.91 -8.42
CA THR A 149 -16.99 25.88 -9.46
C THR A 149 -15.66 26.01 -10.22
N SER A 150 -14.77 26.94 -9.82
CA SER A 150 -13.44 27.07 -10.44
C SER A 150 -12.57 25.86 -10.13
N GLY A 151 -11.75 25.41 -11.09
CA GLY A 151 -10.94 24.20 -10.99
C GLY A 151 -11.66 22.93 -11.47
N PHE A 152 -12.96 23.00 -11.75
CA PHE A 152 -13.78 21.88 -12.25
C PHE A 152 -14.46 22.19 -13.58
N HIS A 153 -13.80 22.93 -14.47
CA HIS A 153 -14.33 23.28 -15.76
C HIS A 153 -14.34 22.07 -16.70
N ARG A 154 -15.54 21.74 -17.20
CA ARG A 154 -15.78 20.67 -18.19
C ARG A 154 -15.16 19.32 -17.79
N PRO A 155 -15.57 18.72 -16.66
CA PRO A 155 -15.12 17.38 -16.33
C PRO A 155 -15.54 16.42 -17.44
N THR A 156 -14.71 15.41 -17.71
CA THR A 156 -14.99 14.39 -18.73
C THR A 156 -15.31 13.05 -18.08
N ILE A 157 -15.94 12.14 -18.84
CA ILE A 157 -16.22 10.80 -18.35
C ILE A 157 -14.92 10.03 -18.03
N GLY A 158 -13.88 10.21 -18.83
CA GLY A 158 -12.57 9.60 -18.62
C GLY A 158 -11.97 9.95 -17.25
N ILE A 159 -12.05 11.23 -16.86
CA ILE A 159 -11.59 11.71 -15.55
C ILE A 159 -12.32 11.00 -14.41
N TYR A 160 -13.64 10.84 -14.52
CA TYR A 160 -14.44 10.17 -13.49
C TYR A 160 -14.15 8.66 -13.43
N LEU A 161 -13.96 8.00 -14.57
CA LEU A 161 -13.59 6.59 -14.62
C LEU A 161 -12.20 6.34 -14.02
N GLU A 162 -11.24 7.21 -14.32
CA GLU A 162 -9.91 7.17 -13.71
C GLU A 162 -9.97 7.45 -12.22
N TRP A 163 -10.75 8.45 -11.81
CA TRP A 163 -10.91 8.81 -10.42
C TRP A 163 -11.57 7.69 -9.60
N TRP A 164 -12.62 7.05 -10.12
CA TRP A 164 -13.25 5.90 -9.48
C TRP A 164 -12.33 4.69 -9.39
N SER A 165 -11.43 4.52 -10.36
CA SER A 165 -10.49 3.39 -10.38
C SER A 165 -9.30 3.59 -9.44
N HIS A 166 -8.78 4.82 -9.32
CA HIS A 166 -7.55 5.11 -8.56
C HIS A 166 -7.81 5.64 -7.15
N CYS A 167 -8.92 6.37 -6.93
CA CYS A 167 -9.21 6.94 -5.61
C CYS A 167 -10.04 6.00 -4.76
N LEU A 168 -9.37 5.29 -3.84
CA LEU A 168 -10.01 4.44 -2.85
C LEU A 168 -11.06 5.19 -2.01
N GLY A 169 -12.23 4.57 -1.83
CA GLY A 169 -13.39 5.14 -1.14
C GLY A 169 -14.39 5.91 -2.01
N THR A 170 -14.15 6.07 -3.31
CA THR A 170 -15.13 6.66 -4.24
C THR A 170 -16.22 5.67 -4.67
N MET A 171 -15.87 4.37 -4.74
CA MET A 171 -16.78 3.25 -4.93
C MET A 171 -17.14 2.65 -3.57
N VAL A 172 -18.41 2.72 -3.18
CA VAL A 172 -18.90 2.31 -1.86
C VAL A 172 -19.88 1.15 -1.99
N ILE A 173 -19.69 0.12 -1.16
CA ILE A 173 -20.68 -0.95 -0.94
C ILE A 173 -21.26 -0.73 0.46
N SER A 174 -22.58 -0.54 0.56
CA SER A 174 -23.28 -0.48 1.85
C SER A 174 -23.37 -1.85 2.50
N ASP A 175 -23.65 -1.90 3.80
CA ASP A 175 -23.87 -3.16 4.53
C ASP A 175 -25.06 -3.96 3.99
N SER A 176 -26.03 -3.28 3.35
CA SER A 176 -27.15 -3.90 2.63
C SER A 176 -26.78 -4.45 1.25
N GLY A 177 -25.51 -4.33 0.85
CA GLY A 177 -25.01 -4.78 -0.46
C GLY A 177 -25.36 -3.84 -1.62
N ARG A 178 -25.88 -2.63 -1.34
CA ARG A 178 -26.13 -1.62 -2.39
C ARG A 178 -24.82 -0.95 -2.77
N MET A 179 -24.58 -0.83 -4.06
CA MET A 179 -23.41 -0.13 -4.60
C MET A 179 -23.74 1.34 -4.87
N SER A 180 -22.82 2.23 -4.49
CA SER A 180 -22.91 3.65 -4.79
C SER A 180 -21.58 4.25 -5.25
N LEU A 181 -21.66 5.19 -6.19
CA LEU A 181 -20.53 5.95 -6.72
C LEU A 181 -20.59 7.37 -6.18
N VAL A 182 -19.47 7.87 -5.66
CA VAL A 182 -19.33 9.30 -5.37
C VAL A 182 -19.20 10.05 -6.70
N TYR A 183 -20.12 10.97 -6.97
CA TYR A 183 -20.13 11.70 -8.26
C TYR A 183 -20.03 13.22 -8.09
N GLN A 184 -20.47 13.74 -6.94
CA GLN A 184 -20.49 15.17 -6.66
C GLN A 184 -19.66 15.46 -5.42
N LEU A 185 -18.61 16.26 -5.58
CA LEU A 185 -17.84 16.80 -4.46
C LEU A 185 -18.34 18.20 -4.12
N ALA A 186 -18.85 18.35 -2.90
CA ALA A 186 -19.19 19.67 -2.38
C ALA A 186 -18.79 19.81 -0.91
N GLY A 187 -18.02 20.86 -0.59
CA GLY A 187 -17.50 21.03 0.77
C GLY A 187 -16.36 22.04 0.89
N SER A 188 -15.76 22.07 2.08
CA SER A 188 -14.62 22.88 2.43
C SER A 188 -13.42 21.97 2.69
N PRO A 189 -12.34 22.02 1.88
CA PRO A 189 -11.15 21.21 2.11
C PRO A 189 -10.46 21.57 3.43
N LEU A 190 -10.50 22.85 3.82
CA LEU A 190 -9.86 23.35 5.05
C LEU A 190 -10.53 22.89 6.34
N SER A 191 -11.87 22.85 6.37
CA SER A 191 -12.61 22.44 7.57
C SER A 191 -13.00 20.96 7.56
N GLY A 192 -12.81 20.26 6.44
CA GLY A 192 -13.26 18.89 6.22
C GLY A 192 -14.79 18.72 6.16
N SER A 193 -15.55 19.79 6.31
CA SER A 193 -17.02 19.74 6.24
C SER A 193 -17.48 19.60 4.80
N ASN A 194 -18.31 18.58 4.52
CA ASN A 194 -18.78 18.30 3.18
C ASN A 194 -20.24 17.79 3.14
N SER A 195 -20.83 17.93 1.95
CA SER A 195 -22.12 17.37 1.57
C SER A 195 -21.98 16.88 0.13
N CYS A 196 -21.28 15.76 -0.03
CA CYS A 196 -21.05 15.15 -1.33
C CYS A 196 -22.28 14.39 -1.80
N GLY A 197 -22.37 14.09 -3.10
CA GLY A 197 -23.41 13.27 -3.69
C GLY A 197 -22.90 11.87 -4.00
N GLN A 198 -23.64 10.87 -3.58
CA GLN A 198 -23.51 9.49 -4.03
C GLN A 198 -24.65 9.14 -5.00
N LEU A 199 -24.37 8.21 -5.90
CA LEU A 199 -25.25 7.77 -6.96
C LEU A 199 -25.38 6.25 -6.90
N TYR A 200 -26.61 5.75 -6.91
CA TYR A 200 -26.90 4.31 -6.92
C TYR A 200 -27.11 3.77 -8.33
N GLU A 201 -27.13 2.44 -8.48
CA GLU A 201 -27.39 1.75 -9.75
C GLU A 201 -28.68 2.18 -10.45
N SER A 202 -29.71 2.54 -9.69
CA SER A 202 -31.00 2.99 -10.20
C SER A 202 -30.99 4.43 -10.75
N GLY A 203 -29.87 5.15 -10.66
CA GLY A 203 -29.78 6.58 -10.96
C GLY A 203 -30.22 7.48 -9.80
N GLU A 204 -30.69 6.90 -8.69
CA GLU A 204 -31.03 7.65 -7.48
C GLU A 204 -29.78 8.31 -6.87
N SER A 205 -29.89 9.60 -6.54
CA SER A 205 -28.82 10.32 -5.85
C SER A 205 -29.16 10.57 -4.38
N ALA A 206 -28.20 10.34 -3.49
CA ALA A 206 -28.32 10.65 -2.06
C ALA A 206 -27.11 11.47 -1.57
N PRO A 207 -27.24 12.25 -0.48
CA PRO A 207 -26.11 12.91 0.13
C PRO A 207 -25.22 11.92 0.90
N ILE A 208 -23.90 12.09 0.83
CA ILE A 208 -22.90 11.35 1.60
C ILE A 208 -21.90 12.33 2.25
N ARG A 209 -21.47 12.00 3.47
CA ARG A 209 -20.36 12.68 4.14
C ARG A 209 -19.10 11.83 4.00
N LEU A 210 -18.06 12.39 3.40
CA LEU A 210 -16.78 11.71 3.22
C LEU A 210 -15.81 12.12 4.32
N SER A 211 -15.26 11.16 5.07
CA SER A 211 -14.14 11.42 5.97
C SER A 211 -12.86 11.66 5.16
N GLY A 212 -12.08 12.69 5.50
CA GLY A 212 -10.88 13.03 4.72
C GLY A 212 -11.19 13.65 3.35
N PHE A 213 -12.15 14.57 3.29
CA PHE A 213 -12.59 15.25 2.06
C PHE A 213 -11.43 15.77 1.19
N SER A 214 -10.39 16.32 1.81
CA SER A 214 -9.21 16.86 1.11
C SER A 214 -8.59 15.84 0.15
N LYS A 215 -8.48 14.56 0.55
CA LYS A 215 -7.94 13.47 -0.29
C LYS A 215 -8.75 13.28 -1.59
N TYR A 216 -10.08 13.24 -1.48
CA TYR A 216 -10.98 13.06 -2.63
C TYR A 216 -10.96 14.27 -3.56
N TRP A 217 -10.89 15.46 -2.98
CA TRP A 217 -10.78 16.72 -3.71
C TRP A 217 -9.45 16.81 -4.46
N GLN A 218 -8.32 16.64 -3.77
CA GLN A 218 -6.98 16.74 -4.34
C GLN A 218 -6.77 15.70 -5.45
N SER A 219 -7.24 14.47 -5.26
CA SER A 219 -7.16 13.44 -6.30
C SER A 219 -7.96 13.80 -7.54
N LEU A 220 -9.22 14.22 -7.39
CA LEU A 220 -10.03 14.61 -8.54
C LEU A 220 -9.45 15.85 -9.25
N MET A 221 -8.89 16.80 -8.50
CA MET A 221 -8.17 17.95 -9.08
C MET A 221 -6.96 17.54 -9.88
N LYS A 222 -6.08 16.75 -9.29
CA LYS A 222 -4.86 16.32 -9.94
C LYS A 222 -5.15 15.62 -11.27
N ILE A 223 -6.22 14.81 -11.32
CA ILE A 223 -6.66 14.13 -12.54
C ILE A 223 -7.29 15.14 -13.51
N ASN A 224 -8.15 16.05 -13.02
CA ASN A 224 -8.81 17.04 -13.88
C ASN A 224 -7.80 17.95 -14.57
N THR A 225 -6.86 18.52 -13.81
CA THR A 225 -5.87 19.49 -14.32
C THR A 225 -4.90 18.86 -15.31
N ARG A 226 -4.59 17.57 -15.14
CA ARG A 226 -3.74 16.82 -16.07
C ARG A 226 -4.23 16.91 -17.52
N TYR A 227 -5.55 16.88 -17.73
CA TYR A 227 -6.14 16.85 -19.07
C TYR A 227 -6.70 18.19 -19.55
N ASP A 228 -6.40 19.31 -18.89
CA ASP A 228 -6.98 20.62 -19.25
C ASP A 228 -6.64 21.06 -20.67
N GLU A 229 -5.41 20.84 -21.11
CA GLU A 229 -4.99 21.13 -22.49
C GLU A 229 -5.72 20.23 -23.48
N ALA A 230 -5.81 18.93 -23.17
CA ALA A 230 -6.44 17.93 -24.03
C ALA A 230 -7.93 18.19 -24.26
N LYS A 231 -8.68 18.62 -23.23
CA LYS A 231 -10.11 19.00 -23.35
C LYS A 231 -10.34 20.14 -24.34
N GLN A 232 -9.36 21.03 -24.47
CA GLN A 232 -9.46 22.22 -25.30
C GLN A 232 -9.09 21.92 -26.75
N ILE A 233 -8.04 21.14 -26.96
CA ILE A 233 -7.43 20.90 -28.28
C ILE A 233 -8.13 19.78 -29.07
N TYR A 234 -8.60 18.72 -28.40
CA TYR A 234 -9.02 17.49 -29.08
C TYR A 234 -10.54 17.28 -29.12
N GLN A 235 -11.00 16.60 -30.18
CA GLN A 235 -12.40 16.26 -30.40
C GLN A 235 -12.91 15.27 -29.34
N ALA A 236 -14.18 15.43 -28.99
CA ALA A 236 -14.88 14.58 -28.05
C ALA A 236 -16.29 14.28 -28.57
N TYR A 237 -16.80 13.10 -28.27
CA TYR A 237 -18.20 12.78 -28.53
C TYR A 237 -19.11 13.47 -27.52
N THR A 238 -20.38 13.64 -27.88
CA THR A 238 -21.42 13.95 -26.90
C THR A 238 -21.73 12.72 -26.05
N LEU A 239 -22.31 12.93 -24.86
CA LEU A 239 -22.69 11.83 -23.99
C LEU A 239 -23.76 10.92 -24.63
N GLN A 240 -24.64 11.47 -25.46
CA GLN A 240 -25.65 10.69 -26.19
C GLN A 240 -25.00 9.81 -27.26
N GLU A 241 -24.11 10.37 -28.09
CA GLU A 241 -23.38 9.61 -29.12
C GLU A 241 -22.54 8.49 -28.50
N LEU A 242 -21.88 8.78 -27.37
CA LEU A 242 -21.12 7.77 -26.63
C LEU A 242 -22.02 6.60 -26.22
N LEU A 243 -23.19 6.89 -25.64
CA LEU A 243 -24.12 5.85 -25.25
C LEU A 243 -24.63 5.09 -26.47
N ASP A 244 -24.99 5.77 -27.55
CA ASP A 244 -25.51 5.13 -28.76
C ASP A 244 -24.46 4.16 -29.35
N ILE A 245 -23.18 4.53 -29.37
CA ILE A 245 -22.09 3.65 -29.81
C ILE A 245 -21.99 2.41 -28.91
N LEU A 246 -21.97 2.60 -27.59
CA LEU A 246 -21.87 1.48 -26.64
C LEU A 246 -23.08 0.53 -26.75
N HIS A 247 -24.29 1.06 -26.88
CA HIS A 247 -25.51 0.26 -27.03
C HIS A 247 -25.50 -0.56 -28.33
N VAL A 248 -24.93 -0.03 -29.42
CA VAL A 248 -24.77 -0.76 -30.69
C VAL A 248 -23.73 -1.87 -30.54
N GLU A 249 -22.61 -1.61 -29.85
CA GLU A 249 -21.56 -2.60 -29.61
C GLU A 249 -22.04 -3.77 -28.73
N ASP A 250 -22.87 -3.52 -27.71
CA ASP A 250 -23.36 -4.54 -26.77
C ASP A 250 -24.52 -5.41 -27.31
N GLY A 251 -25.08 -5.06 -28.47
CA GLY A 251 -26.22 -5.80 -29.03
C GLY A 251 -27.49 -5.78 -28.15
N GLY A 252 -27.56 -4.89 -27.15
CA GLY A 252 -28.70 -4.69 -26.27
C GLY A 252 -28.76 -5.57 -25.01
N GLU A 253 -27.75 -6.40 -24.73
CA GLU A 253 -27.71 -7.22 -23.51
C GLU A 253 -27.10 -6.42 -22.33
N LYS A 254 -27.86 -6.27 -21.24
CA LYS A 254 -27.57 -5.31 -20.14
C LYS A 254 -26.97 -5.93 -18.88
N ASP A 255 -26.55 -7.18 -18.89
CA ASP A 255 -26.12 -7.85 -17.65
C ASP A 255 -24.65 -7.53 -17.28
N PHE A 256 -24.37 -6.24 -17.11
CA PHE A 256 -23.07 -5.73 -16.65
C PHE A 256 -22.91 -5.73 -15.12
N THR A 257 -23.98 -6.02 -14.38
CA THR A 257 -24.04 -5.98 -12.91
C THR A 257 -22.94 -6.83 -12.26
N SER A 258 -22.62 -7.99 -12.83
CA SER A 258 -21.58 -8.89 -12.31
C SER A 258 -20.19 -8.27 -12.40
N ASN A 259 -19.84 -7.69 -13.56
CA ASN A 259 -18.54 -7.03 -13.78
C ASN A 259 -18.37 -5.83 -12.85
N VAL A 260 -19.41 -4.97 -12.78
CA VAL A 260 -19.37 -3.80 -11.90
C VAL A 260 -19.22 -4.24 -10.44
N ARG A 261 -19.99 -5.23 -9.99
CA ARG A 261 -19.90 -5.75 -8.62
C ARG A 261 -18.53 -6.32 -8.30
N GLU A 262 -17.92 -7.06 -9.21
CA GLU A 262 -16.55 -7.56 -9.04
C GLU A 262 -15.57 -6.42 -8.78
N ARG A 263 -15.65 -5.33 -9.54
CA ARG A 263 -14.78 -4.16 -9.36
C ARG A 263 -14.99 -3.48 -8.02
N PHE A 264 -16.24 -3.29 -7.61
CA PHE A 264 -16.56 -2.77 -6.28
C PHE A 264 -15.95 -3.63 -5.17
N LEU A 265 -15.99 -4.96 -5.32
CA LEU A 265 -15.39 -5.90 -4.36
C LEU A 265 -13.86 -5.82 -4.37
N GLN A 266 -13.21 -5.79 -5.54
CA GLN A 266 -11.76 -5.62 -5.66
C GLN A 266 -11.30 -4.32 -4.97
N HIS A 267 -11.98 -3.22 -5.24
CA HIS A 267 -11.69 -1.92 -4.63
C HIS A 267 -11.88 -1.95 -3.10
N ARG A 268 -12.92 -2.63 -2.62
CA ARG A 268 -13.15 -2.85 -1.19
C ARG A 268 -12.07 -3.70 -0.55
N ILE A 269 -11.57 -4.74 -1.25
CA ILE A 269 -10.47 -5.59 -0.77
C ILE A 269 -9.20 -4.75 -0.59
N VAL A 270 -8.83 -3.92 -1.58
CA VAL A 270 -7.66 -3.04 -1.49
C VAL A 270 -7.83 -2.05 -0.32
N GLN A 271 -9.00 -1.40 -0.21
CA GLN A 271 -9.28 -0.49 0.89
C GLN A 271 -9.17 -1.16 2.27
N LEU A 272 -9.69 -2.39 2.42
CA LEU A 272 -9.60 -3.15 3.66
C LEU A 272 -8.16 -3.59 3.94
N ALA A 273 -7.39 -3.97 2.92
CA ALA A 273 -5.99 -4.32 3.07
C ALA A 273 -5.17 -3.13 3.60
N GLU A 274 -5.35 -1.93 3.03
CA GLU A 274 -4.69 -0.71 3.53
C GLU A 274 -5.06 -0.41 4.98
N GLN A 275 -6.33 -0.60 5.36
CA GLN A 275 -6.77 -0.39 6.74
C GLN A 275 -6.16 -1.40 7.71
N VAL A 276 -6.05 -2.67 7.31
CA VAL A 276 -5.39 -3.71 8.11
C VAL A 276 -3.91 -3.38 8.28
N GLU A 277 -3.22 -3.02 7.19
CA GLU A 277 -1.81 -2.65 7.25
C GLU A 277 -1.58 -1.43 8.15
N HIS A 278 -2.42 -0.40 8.04
CA HIS A 278 -2.35 0.78 8.89
C HIS A 278 -2.55 0.42 10.36
N ARG A 279 -3.57 -0.39 10.69
CA ARG A 279 -3.82 -0.85 12.06
C ARG A 279 -2.69 -1.72 12.59
N ASP A 280 -2.09 -2.57 11.75
CA ASP A 280 -0.94 -3.39 12.12
C ASP A 280 0.29 -2.51 12.40
N LYS A 281 0.54 -1.49 11.59
CA LYS A 281 1.61 -0.49 11.83
C LYS A 281 1.38 0.26 13.14
N GLU A 282 0.15 0.71 13.41
CA GLU A 282 -0.19 1.36 14.68
C GLU A 282 -0.05 0.42 15.87
N ALA A 283 -0.53 -0.82 15.76
CA ALA A 283 -0.43 -1.83 16.80
C ALA A 283 1.04 -2.16 17.12
N ARG A 284 1.89 -2.28 16.10
CA ARG A 284 3.35 -2.44 16.28
C ARG A 284 3.97 -1.23 16.97
N ARG A 285 3.58 -0.02 16.57
CA ARG A 285 4.07 1.21 17.21
C ARG A 285 3.69 1.29 18.68
N TRP A 286 2.45 0.96 19.02
CA TRP A 286 1.98 0.95 20.41
C TRP A 286 2.62 -0.16 21.23
N ARG A 287 2.78 -1.36 20.65
CA ARG A 287 3.50 -2.47 21.28
C ARG A 287 4.93 -2.08 21.63
N TYR A 288 5.66 -1.49 20.68
CA TYR A 288 7.02 -1.02 20.91
C TYR A 288 7.11 0.03 22.02
N LYS A 289 6.19 1.01 22.03
CA LYS A 289 6.11 2.01 23.11
C LYS A 289 5.85 1.37 24.47
N TYR A 290 5.00 0.35 24.52
CA TYR A 290 4.69 -0.39 25.72
C TYR A 290 5.89 -1.21 26.22
N GLU A 291 6.53 -2.00 25.35
CA GLU A 291 7.73 -2.77 25.66
C GLU A 291 8.85 -1.86 26.19
N HIS A 292 9.11 -0.74 25.52
CA HIS A 292 10.11 0.25 25.97
C HIS A 292 9.76 0.84 27.34
N ALA A 293 8.49 1.15 27.58
CA ALA A 293 8.05 1.67 28.88
C ALA A 293 8.23 0.65 30.01
N VAL A 294 7.94 -0.63 29.76
CA VAL A 294 8.16 -1.72 30.73
C VAL A 294 9.65 -1.89 31.02
N LEU A 295 10.49 -1.94 29.98
CA LEU A 295 11.95 -2.04 30.17
C LEU A 295 12.51 -0.87 30.97
N ARG A 296 11.99 0.34 30.73
CA ARG A 296 12.38 1.55 31.47
C ARG A 296 11.88 1.54 32.92
N LEU A 297 10.69 1.00 33.18
CA LEU A 297 10.16 0.85 34.54
C LEU A 297 11.05 -0.10 35.37
N HIS A 298 11.59 -1.13 34.73
CA HIS A 298 12.45 -2.15 35.33
C HIS A 298 13.94 -1.95 35.00
N ASP A 299 14.41 -0.70 34.77
CA ASP A 299 15.75 -0.43 34.22
C ASP A 299 16.89 -1.11 35.01
N ASP A 300 16.88 -0.99 36.33
CA ASP A 300 17.90 -1.61 37.19
C ASP A 300 17.89 -3.15 37.10
N GLU A 301 16.69 -3.74 37.13
CA GLU A 301 16.49 -5.19 37.03
C GLU A 301 16.90 -5.72 35.65
N VAL A 302 16.52 -5.02 34.58
CA VAL A 302 16.86 -5.35 33.19
C VAL A 302 18.37 -5.29 32.96
N ARG A 303 19.05 -4.28 33.51
CA ARG A 303 20.52 -4.18 33.45
C ARG A 303 21.20 -5.30 34.22
N GLN A 304 20.67 -5.67 35.38
CA GLN A 304 21.20 -6.79 36.15
C GLN A 304 21.02 -8.12 35.41
N ILE A 305 19.82 -8.39 34.87
CA ILE A 305 19.54 -9.59 34.06
C ILE A 305 20.49 -9.67 32.87
N TYR A 306 20.75 -8.54 32.19
CA TYR A 306 21.70 -8.50 31.09
C TYR A 306 23.15 -8.78 31.52
N ALA A 307 23.58 -8.23 32.65
CA ALA A 307 24.90 -8.50 33.22
C ALA A 307 25.06 -9.99 33.58
N ASP A 308 24.09 -10.56 34.29
CA ASP A 308 24.06 -11.97 34.68
C ASP A 308 24.10 -12.90 33.46
N TYR A 309 23.31 -12.58 32.43
CA TYR A 309 23.32 -13.32 31.17
C TYR A 309 24.69 -13.23 30.50
N LYS A 310 25.30 -12.05 30.44
CA LYS A 310 26.61 -11.85 29.80
C LYS A 310 27.71 -12.65 30.52
N ASP A 311 27.70 -12.66 31.84
CA ASP A 311 28.64 -13.44 32.64
C ASP A 311 28.43 -14.96 32.47
N LEU A 312 27.16 -15.39 32.40
CA LEU A 312 26.82 -16.78 32.10
C LEU A 312 27.27 -17.18 30.70
N GLU A 313 26.99 -16.33 29.70
CA GLU A 313 27.36 -16.55 28.30
C GLU A 313 28.89 -16.65 28.14
N GLN A 314 29.66 -15.76 28.77
CA GLN A 314 31.11 -15.81 28.74
C GLN A 314 31.66 -17.09 29.37
N ARG A 315 31.14 -17.46 30.54
CA ARG A 315 31.55 -18.68 31.25
C ARG A 315 31.23 -19.94 30.45
N VAL A 316 30.01 -20.05 29.94
CA VAL A 316 29.57 -21.18 29.12
C VAL A 316 30.38 -21.27 27.83
N LYS A 317 30.65 -20.15 27.14
CA LYS A 317 31.50 -20.12 25.95
C LYS A 317 32.91 -20.60 26.27
N ALA A 318 33.52 -20.12 27.34
CA ALA A 318 34.87 -20.55 27.75
C ALA A 318 34.93 -22.06 28.05
N GLN A 319 33.94 -22.59 28.78
CA GLN A 319 33.86 -24.02 29.08
C GLN A 319 33.62 -24.88 27.83
N ILE A 320 32.76 -24.44 26.91
CA ILE A 320 32.53 -25.13 25.64
C ILE A 320 33.82 -25.17 24.80
N GLU A 321 34.57 -24.06 24.74
CA GLU A 321 35.85 -24.03 24.02
C GLU A 321 36.89 -24.97 24.64
N GLU A 322 36.96 -25.07 25.96
CA GLU A 322 37.83 -26.03 26.64
C GLU A 322 37.41 -27.48 26.32
N LEU A 323 36.12 -27.80 26.38
CA LEU A 323 35.61 -29.12 26.01
C LEU A 323 35.87 -29.45 24.53
N LYS A 324 35.83 -28.45 23.64
CA LYS A 324 36.22 -28.62 22.23
C LYS A 324 37.72 -28.90 22.09
N ARG A 325 38.59 -28.23 22.85
CA ARG A 325 40.04 -28.52 22.88
C ARG A 325 40.31 -29.94 23.37
N GLN A 326 39.62 -30.38 24.42
CA GLN A 326 39.73 -31.76 24.93
C GLN A 326 39.30 -32.79 23.88
N LYS A 327 38.18 -32.55 23.18
CA LYS A 327 37.77 -33.38 22.04
C LYS A 327 38.82 -33.42 20.93
N GLN A 328 39.45 -32.28 20.60
CA GLN A 328 40.51 -32.24 19.60
C GLN A 328 41.75 -33.02 20.05
N SER A 329 42.12 -32.95 21.33
CA SER A 329 43.21 -33.73 21.90
C SER A 329 42.92 -35.24 21.81
N LEU A 330 41.72 -35.68 22.23
CA LEU A 330 41.29 -37.08 22.10
C LEU A 330 41.32 -37.56 20.64
N LYS A 331 40.92 -36.69 19.69
CA LYS A 331 40.99 -36.99 18.26
C LYS A 331 42.44 -37.13 17.76
N ARG A 332 43.39 -36.36 18.31
CA ARG A 332 44.82 -36.50 18.01
C ARG A 332 45.38 -37.80 18.57
N GLN A 333 45.00 -38.18 19.79
CA GLN A 333 45.44 -39.43 20.42
C GLN A 333 44.89 -40.68 19.71
N LEU A 334 43.67 -40.60 19.16
CA LEU A 334 43.12 -41.64 18.29
C LEU A 334 43.93 -41.78 16.99
N ARG A 335 44.36 -40.65 16.40
CA ARG A 335 45.18 -40.65 15.17
C ARG A 335 46.60 -41.16 15.38
N SER A 336 47.14 -41.05 16.59
CA SER A 336 48.46 -41.57 16.95
C SER A 336 48.43 -43.01 17.49
N GLU A 337 47.31 -43.73 17.32
CA GLU A 337 47.08 -45.12 17.80
C GLU A 337 47.24 -45.34 19.31
N GLN A 338 47.35 -44.26 20.09
CA GLN A 338 47.47 -44.31 21.56
C GLN A 338 46.15 -44.66 22.25
N LEU A 339 45.02 -44.58 21.54
CA LEU A 339 43.67 -44.84 22.05
C LEU A 339 42.92 -45.76 21.08
N THR A 340 42.26 -46.79 21.61
CA THR A 340 41.39 -47.65 20.79
C THR A 340 40.09 -46.92 20.43
N PRO A 341 39.47 -47.20 19.26
CA PRO A 341 38.21 -46.56 18.85
C PRO A 341 37.09 -46.66 19.90
N ARG A 342 37.02 -47.78 20.62
CA ARG A 342 36.01 -48.03 21.68
C ARG A 342 36.25 -47.14 22.90
N SER A 343 37.51 -46.97 23.32
CA SER A 343 37.89 -46.07 24.42
C SER A 343 37.70 -44.59 24.05
N TYR A 344 37.93 -44.20 22.80
CA TYR A 344 37.64 -42.85 22.30
C TYR A 344 36.14 -42.53 22.36
N GLN A 345 35.27 -43.43 21.90
CA GLN A 345 33.82 -43.23 22.00
C GLN A 345 33.34 -43.12 23.46
N PHE A 346 33.92 -43.91 24.36
CA PHE A 346 33.59 -43.84 25.79
C PHE A 346 33.98 -42.49 26.40
N ALA A 347 35.14 -41.94 26.04
CA ALA A 347 35.61 -40.62 26.49
C ALA A 347 34.84 -39.45 25.87
N LEU A 348 34.28 -39.61 24.66
CA LEU A 348 33.59 -38.53 23.96
C LEU A 348 32.14 -38.32 24.41
N LYS A 349 31.44 -39.39 24.83
CA LYS A 349 30.07 -39.32 25.37
C LYS A 349 29.89 -38.32 26.52
N PRO A 350 30.70 -38.33 27.60
CA PRO A 350 30.55 -37.37 28.69
C PRO A 350 30.83 -35.92 28.26
N LEU A 351 31.79 -35.71 27.35
CA LEU A 351 32.08 -34.37 26.81
C LEU A 351 30.92 -33.81 25.97
N ASN A 352 30.26 -34.64 25.16
CA ASN A 352 29.03 -34.24 24.46
C ASN A 352 27.93 -33.86 25.44
N LYS A 353 27.68 -34.72 26.44
CA LYS A 353 26.66 -34.49 27.46
C LYS A 353 26.89 -33.18 28.23
N GLN A 354 28.14 -32.86 28.55
CA GLN A 354 28.49 -31.60 29.21
C GLN A 354 28.24 -30.39 28.31
N ILE A 355 28.61 -30.44 27.03
CA ILE A 355 28.31 -29.34 26.08
C ILE A 355 26.80 -29.13 25.97
N ASP A 356 26.02 -30.21 25.87
CA ASP A 356 24.56 -30.11 25.77
C ASP A 356 23.95 -29.54 27.06
N GLN A 357 24.44 -29.95 28.24
CA GLN A 357 24.04 -29.37 29.52
C GLN A 357 24.31 -27.87 29.60
N LEU A 358 25.47 -27.41 29.13
CA LEU A 358 25.83 -25.99 29.10
C LEU A 358 24.93 -25.19 28.15
N LYS A 359 24.57 -25.75 27.00
CA LYS A 359 23.58 -25.13 26.10
C LYS A 359 22.20 -25.05 26.75
N CYS A 360 21.77 -26.11 27.43
CA CYS A 360 20.50 -26.13 28.15
C CYS A 360 20.44 -25.09 29.29
N GLN A 361 21.58 -24.77 29.92
CA GLN A 361 21.64 -23.70 30.92
C GLN A 361 21.34 -22.33 30.31
N LEU A 362 21.90 -22.02 29.13
CA LEU A 362 21.62 -20.76 28.43
C LEU A 362 20.15 -20.67 28.00
N SER A 363 19.62 -21.73 27.38
CA SER A 363 18.20 -21.75 26.98
C SER A 363 17.26 -21.68 28.18
N GLY A 364 17.65 -22.28 29.32
CA GLY A 364 16.89 -22.20 30.56
C GLY A 364 16.85 -20.78 31.13
N PHE A 365 17.95 -20.03 31.04
CA PHE A 365 17.99 -18.62 31.42
C PHE A 365 17.08 -17.78 30.52
N GLU A 366 17.19 -17.95 29.21
CA GLU A 366 16.34 -17.25 28.23
C GLU A 366 14.84 -17.51 28.47
N TYR A 367 14.49 -18.76 28.78
CA TYR A 367 13.12 -19.13 29.14
C TYR A 367 12.64 -18.44 30.41
N ASN A 368 13.48 -18.38 31.46
CA ASN A 368 13.13 -17.71 32.71
C ASN A 368 12.89 -16.21 32.53
N VAL A 369 13.68 -15.55 31.69
CA VAL A 369 13.49 -14.13 31.34
C VAL A 369 12.13 -13.96 30.64
N LYS A 370 11.82 -14.82 29.67
CA LYS A 370 10.55 -14.79 28.94
C LYS A 370 9.34 -15.02 29.85
N GLU A 371 9.41 -15.94 30.81
CA GLU A 371 8.34 -16.14 31.79
C GLU A 371 8.19 -14.93 32.73
N ARG A 372 9.30 -14.29 33.12
CA ARG A 372 9.27 -13.14 34.03
C ARG A 372 8.65 -11.90 33.41
N PHE A 373 8.85 -11.68 32.11
CA PHE A 373 8.23 -10.59 31.36
C PHE A 373 7.15 -11.07 30.39
N ARG A 374 6.47 -12.17 30.73
CA ARG A 374 5.47 -12.82 29.86
C ARG A 374 4.35 -11.88 29.42
N ASP A 375 3.86 -11.05 30.34
CA ASP A 375 2.80 -10.08 30.08
C ASP A 375 3.29 -8.91 29.19
N GLY A 376 4.58 -8.62 29.26
CA GLY A 376 5.25 -7.62 28.44
C GLY A 376 5.57 -8.10 27.03
N GLY A 377 5.56 -9.42 26.79
CA GLY A 377 6.06 -10.01 25.55
C GLY A 377 7.56 -9.82 25.32
N ILE A 378 8.29 -9.39 26.36
CA ILE A 378 9.71 -9.03 26.28
C ILE A 378 10.57 -10.29 26.37
N ASP A 379 11.55 -10.37 25.48
CA ASP A 379 12.56 -11.42 25.52
C ASP A 379 13.97 -10.86 25.81
N LEU A 380 14.95 -11.75 25.80
CA LEU A 380 16.34 -11.38 26.05
C LEU A 380 16.95 -10.51 24.92
N TYR A 381 16.45 -10.64 23.69
CA TYR A 381 16.90 -9.82 22.57
C TYR A 381 16.47 -8.35 22.76
N ASP A 382 15.26 -8.12 23.28
CA ASP A 382 14.78 -6.78 23.61
C ASP A 382 15.61 -6.14 24.72
N ILE A 383 15.87 -6.89 25.80
CA ILE A 383 16.73 -6.47 26.91
C ILE A 383 18.13 -6.10 26.41
N ARG A 384 18.74 -6.97 25.59
CA ARG A 384 20.05 -6.72 25.00
C ARG A 384 20.05 -5.43 24.19
N THR A 385 19.05 -5.25 23.33
CA THR A 385 18.92 -4.07 22.47
C THR A 385 18.78 -2.80 23.30
N TYR A 386 17.95 -2.83 24.34
CA TYR A 386 17.71 -1.71 25.23
C TYR A 386 18.97 -1.29 25.99
N VAL A 387 19.69 -2.25 26.60
CA VAL A 387 20.91 -1.96 27.35
C VAL A 387 22.03 -1.46 26.43
N GLN A 388 22.18 -2.04 25.23
CA GLN A 388 23.18 -1.60 24.25
C GLN A 388 22.92 -0.18 23.72
N ASN A 389 21.66 0.25 23.68
CA ASN A 389 21.27 1.60 23.31
C ASN A 389 21.23 2.57 24.51
N ASN A 390 21.81 2.22 25.66
CA ASN A 390 21.79 3.03 26.89
C ASN A 390 20.37 3.42 27.34
N GLY A 391 19.39 2.53 27.12
CA GLY A 391 17.98 2.78 27.44
C GLY A 391 17.27 3.75 26.48
N GLN A 392 17.95 4.24 25.44
CA GLN A 392 17.30 5.04 24.41
C GLN A 392 16.40 4.14 23.54
N ALA A 393 15.18 4.62 23.31
CA ALA A 393 14.31 4.01 22.32
C ALA A 393 15.01 4.11 20.94
N LYS A 394 15.07 2.99 20.20
CA LYS A 394 15.21 3.06 18.75
C LYS A 394 14.18 4.07 18.23
N SER A 395 14.61 5.00 17.39
CA SER A 395 13.71 5.94 16.72
C SER A 395 12.85 5.14 15.75
N VAL A 396 11.69 4.66 16.20
CA VAL A 396 10.63 4.14 15.31
C VAL A 396 10.09 5.27 14.42
N ASP A 397 10.39 6.53 14.77
CA ASP A 397 9.99 7.72 14.03
C ASP A 397 10.99 8.18 12.93
N ARG A 398 12.01 7.38 12.56
CA ARG A 398 12.95 7.72 11.46
C ARG A 398 12.61 7.12 10.09
N GLU A 399 11.58 6.27 10.00
CA GLU A 399 10.96 6.02 8.70
C GLU A 399 10.01 7.19 8.42
N GLU A 400 10.43 8.00 7.47
CA GLU A 400 9.78 9.19 6.90
C GLU A 400 8.30 9.31 7.25
N TYR A 401 8.01 10.21 8.20
CA TYR A 401 6.88 11.09 7.99
C TYR A 401 7.19 11.94 6.76
N VAL A 402 6.92 11.40 5.57
CA VAL A 402 6.27 12.25 4.58
C VAL A 402 4.98 12.67 5.27
N ARG A 403 5.02 13.87 5.85
CA ARG A 403 3.80 14.64 6.03
C ARG A 403 3.14 14.62 4.67
N VAL A 404 2.13 13.78 4.51
CA VAL A 404 1.05 14.11 3.59
C VAL A 404 0.38 15.29 4.29
N ASP A 405 0.97 16.47 4.08
CA ASP A 405 0.40 17.73 4.51
C ASP A 405 -0.96 17.85 3.81
N LEU A 406 -2.01 17.83 4.65
CA LEU A 406 -3.37 18.39 4.51
C LEU A 406 -4.03 18.42 3.12
#